data_AF-A0A958TY69-F1
#
_entry.id   AF-A0A958TY69-F1
#
_cell.length_a   1.000
_cell.length_b   1.000
_cell.length_c   1.000
_cell.angle_alpha   90.00
_cell.angle_beta   90.00
_cell.angle_gamma   90.00
#
_symmetry.space_group_name_H-M   'P 1'
#
loop_
_entity.id
_entity.type
_entity.pdbx_description
1 polymer ?
#
loop_
_entity_poly.entity_id
_entity_poly.type
_entity_poly.pdbx_seq_one_letter_code
_entity_poly.pdbx_strand_id
1 'polypeptide(L)'
;MKFKKIIPLAFFFFTITASNAQYQFSGYVDTESSDGTIYLSVVDDYRKISGVYPEQILNKTTADSTGYFSFSGDNLPSENKIYRIHVDTCDEEDQNTAHFTGQCLNSKEVNFIANNSDTLMLPFSFDDEMFCRVVSKNEKANAFLKIDSLKHDMIFAFGAYRSEANRKINSKKWFSILQQYGEQLHEPLAELYSYAFFSDRAQPLHAYYMEDLKTNPYYDNLLKRLIEKYPNSTYTEQYREELASDKYLIASIKPDGLPWWVYLLFAIITLSIFGNLYFYSKLKKMARLIPAKEESLSSQEKKVLALILENKSNKEIASEMFVSLSTVKSHINNLYKKLNVTSREDVKNLYSN
;
A
#
# COMPACT_ATOMS: atom_id res chain seq x y z
N MET A 1 -58.31 62.76 -40.53
CA MET A 1 -57.12 62.13 -41.15
C MET A 1 -55.92 62.37 -40.23
N LYS A 2 -55.23 61.29 -39.78
CA LYS A 2 -53.87 61.27 -39.19
C LYS A 2 -53.73 61.89 -37.76
N PHE A 3 -52.93 61.39 -36.80
CA PHE A 3 -51.83 60.42 -36.75
C PHE A 3 -51.85 59.71 -35.37
N LYS A 4 -51.73 58.38 -35.33
CA LYS A 4 -51.38 57.62 -34.12
C LYS A 4 -49.94 57.98 -33.71
N LYS A 5 -49.73 58.45 -32.48
CA LYS A 5 -48.39 58.54 -31.88
C LYS A 5 -47.94 57.13 -31.50
N ILE A 6 -47.02 56.57 -32.27
CA ILE A 6 -46.24 55.39 -31.90
C ILE A 6 -44.92 55.92 -31.32
N ILE A 7 -44.70 55.70 -30.03
CA ILE A 7 -43.41 55.96 -29.37
C ILE A 7 -42.56 54.70 -29.57
N PRO A 8 -41.40 54.73 -30.25
CA PRO A 8 -40.54 53.59 -30.31
C PRO A 8 -39.72 53.53 -29.00
N LEU A 9 -39.93 52.46 -28.24
CA LEU A 9 -39.10 52.11 -27.09
C LEU A 9 -37.78 51.55 -27.63
N ALA A 10 -36.70 52.34 -27.58
CA ALA A 10 -35.38 51.89 -27.97
C ALA A 10 -34.81 50.95 -26.89
N PHE A 11 -34.89 49.64 -27.13
CA PHE A 11 -34.16 48.65 -26.34
C PHE A 11 -32.69 48.69 -26.74
N PHE A 12 -31.86 49.33 -25.91
CA PHE A 12 -30.41 49.22 -26.00
C PHE A 12 -30.00 47.82 -25.53
N PHE A 13 -29.77 46.90 -26.47
CA PHE A 13 -29.10 45.64 -26.18
C PHE A 13 -27.63 45.96 -25.88
N PHE A 14 -27.28 46.05 -24.61
CA PHE A 14 -25.89 46.07 -24.16
C PHE A 14 -25.32 44.68 -24.43
N THR A 15 -24.65 44.50 -25.55
CA THR A 15 -23.85 43.30 -25.81
C THR A 15 -22.71 43.29 -24.80
N ILE A 16 -22.82 42.43 -23.80
CA ILE A 16 -21.73 42.13 -22.87
C ILE A 16 -20.64 41.46 -23.72
N THR A 17 -19.61 42.21 -24.10
CA THR A 17 -18.38 41.64 -24.63
C THR A 17 -17.74 40.85 -23.49
N ALA A 18 -17.72 39.53 -23.61
CA ALA A 18 -16.94 38.68 -22.71
C ALA A 18 -15.49 39.15 -22.77
N SER A 19 -14.97 39.69 -21.66
CA SER A 19 -13.55 39.95 -21.53
C SER A 19 -12.84 38.60 -21.60
N ASN A 20 -12.05 38.36 -22.64
CA ASN A 20 -11.14 37.21 -22.64
C ASN A 20 -10.24 37.35 -21.42
N ALA A 21 -10.17 36.32 -20.59
CA ALA A 21 -9.24 36.29 -19.47
C ALA A 21 -7.82 36.38 -20.03
N GLN A 22 -7.03 37.32 -19.52
CA GLN A 22 -5.65 37.52 -19.93
C GLN A 22 -4.77 37.35 -18.70
N TYR A 23 -3.86 36.38 -18.73
CA TYR A 23 -2.90 36.21 -17.67
C TYR A 23 -1.81 37.27 -17.77
N GLN A 24 -1.20 37.60 -16.65
CA GLN A 24 -0.03 38.48 -16.63
C GLN A 24 0.95 38.02 -15.55
N PHE A 25 2.10 37.50 -15.96
CA PHE A 25 3.17 37.06 -15.06
C PHE A 25 4.41 37.90 -15.29
N SER A 26 4.92 38.56 -14.26
CA SER A 26 6.08 39.45 -14.38
C SER A 26 7.03 39.28 -13.20
N GLY A 27 8.24 39.78 -13.33
CA GLY A 27 9.24 39.67 -12.27
C GLY A 27 10.53 40.38 -12.60
N TYR A 28 11.53 40.12 -11.75
CA TYR A 28 12.89 40.59 -11.95
C TYR A 28 13.89 39.44 -11.91
N VAL A 29 14.94 39.55 -12.71
CA VAL A 29 16.14 38.71 -12.66
C VAL A 29 17.34 39.53 -12.18
N ASP A 30 18.32 38.86 -11.57
CA ASP A 30 19.57 39.49 -11.13
C ASP A 30 20.44 39.91 -12.31
N THR A 31 21.44 40.75 -12.05
CA THR A 31 22.34 41.29 -13.07
C THR A 31 23.21 40.23 -13.74
N GLU A 32 23.49 39.12 -13.06
CA GLU A 32 24.26 38.01 -13.64
C GLU A 32 23.43 37.23 -14.66
N SER A 33 22.10 37.24 -14.51
CA SER A 33 21.15 36.54 -15.38
C SER A 33 20.42 37.46 -16.35
N SER A 34 20.80 38.75 -16.46
CA SER A 34 20.08 39.73 -17.29
C SER A 34 20.11 39.41 -18.78
N ASP A 35 21.20 38.79 -19.23
CA ASP A 35 21.40 38.39 -20.62
C ASP A 35 20.79 37.00 -20.93
N GLY A 36 20.29 36.31 -19.90
CA GLY A 36 19.67 35.01 -20.01
C GLY A 36 18.27 35.07 -20.65
N THR A 37 17.88 33.96 -21.29
CA THR A 37 16.51 33.82 -21.78
C THR A 37 15.62 33.33 -20.66
N ILE A 38 14.46 33.98 -20.49
CA ILE A 38 13.48 33.65 -19.45
C ILE A 38 12.35 32.89 -20.12
N TYR A 39 11.99 31.75 -19.57
CA TYR A 39 11.00 30.84 -20.14
C TYR A 39 9.81 30.68 -19.21
N LEU A 40 8.62 30.67 -19.80
CA LEU A 40 7.38 30.23 -19.17
C LEU A 40 7.05 28.83 -19.67
N SER A 41 6.97 27.87 -18.75
CA SER A 41 6.69 26.47 -19.04
C SER A 41 5.46 25.96 -18.31
N VAL A 42 4.74 25.01 -18.89
CA VAL A 42 3.67 24.24 -18.25
C VAL A 42 4.17 22.87 -17.85
N VAL A 43 3.90 22.46 -16.61
CA VAL A 43 4.35 21.18 -16.08
C VAL A 43 3.14 20.26 -16.00
N ASP A 44 2.88 19.44 -17.01
CA ASP A 44 1.77 18.48 -17.03
C ASP A 44 2.10 17.14 -16.32
N ASP A 45 3.39 16.83 -16.17
CA ASP A 45 3.91 15.69 -15.40
C ASP A 45 4.54 16.22 -14.11
N TYR A 46 3.91 15.95 -12.97
CA TYR A 46 4.37 16.47 -11.68
C TYR A 46 5.69 15.84 -11.19
N ARG A 47 6.18 14.75 -11.82
CA ARG A 47 7.52 14.19 -11.59
C ARG A 47 8.61 14.98 -12.33
N LYS A 48 8.24 15.73 -13.36
CA LYS A 48 9.11 16.65 -14.12
C LYS A 48 9.00 18.11 -13.65
N ILE A 49 8.67 18.32 -12.38
CA ILE A 49 8.49 19.65 -11.78
C ILE A 49 9.81 20.36 -11.43
N SER A 50 10.91 19.62 -11.49
CA SER A 50 12.27 20.16 -11.37
C SER A 50 13.05 19.82 -12.63
N GLY A 51 13.88 20.75 -13.08
CA GLY A 51 14.71 20.59 -14.29
C GLY A 51 14.05 21.06 -15.58
N VAL A 52 14.85 21.58 -16.51
CA VAL A 52 14.34 22.25 -17.71
C VAL A 52 14.02 21.25 -18.81
N TYR A 53 12.76 21.21 -19.26
CA TYR A 53 12.28 20.34 -20.34
C TYR A 53 11.77 21.17 -21.52
N PRO A 54 12.39 21.10 -22.71
CA PRO A 54 11.99 21.90 -23.87
C PRO A 54 10.52 21.70 -24.29
N GLU A 55 9.98 20.49 -24.14
CA GLU A 55 8.59 20.18 -24.49
C GLU A 55 7.56 20.89 -23.60
N GLN A 56 7.99 21.42 -22.46
CA GLN A 56 7.14 22.14 -21.51
C GLN A 56 7.06 23.65 -21.80
N ILE A 57 7.92 24.19 -22.67
CA ILE A 57 8.03 25.64 -22.90
C ILE A 57 6.82 26.15 -23.69
N LEU A 58 6.11 27.10 -23.10
CA LEU A 58 4.99 27.81 -23.73
C LEU A 58 5.44 29.09 -24.41
N ASN A 59 6.31 29.86 -23.75
CA ASN A 59 6.77 31.14 -24.24
C ASN A 59 8.16 31.48 -23.68
N LYS A 60 8.84 32.44 -24.33
CA LYS A 60 10.14 32.96 -23.89
C LYS A 60 10.21 34.48 -24.03
N THR A 61 11.00 35.11 -23.18
CA THR A 61 11.25 36.55 -23.18
C THR A 61 12.67 36.83 -22.67
N THR A 62 13.09 38.08 -22.74
CA THR A 62 14.35 38.55 -22.15
C THR A 62 14.04 39.66 -21.14
N ALA A 63 14.93 39.87 -20.18
CA ALA A 63 14.82 40.99 -19.27
C ALA A 63 15.14 42.31 -19.99
N ASP A 64 14.57 43.41 -19.51
CA ASP A 64 15.01 44.75 -19.90
C ASP A 64 16.27 45.19 -19.14
N SER A 65 16.74 46.42 -19.38
CA SER A 65 17.94 46.96 -18.72
C SER A 65 17.85 47.07 -17.19
N THR A 66 16.65 46.94 -16.62
CA THR A 66 16.40 46.93 -15.17
C THR A 66 16.26 45.52 -14.61
N GLY A 67 16.38 44.49 -15.45
CA GLY A 67 16.12 43.09 -15.11
C GLY A 67 14.64 42.73 -15.10
N TYR A 68 13.74 43.63 -15.52
CA TYR A 68 12.30 43.37 -15.52
C TYR A 68 11.90 42.50 -16.72
N PHE A 69 11.00 41.55 -16.48
CA PHE A 69 10.39 40.73 -17.53
C PHE A 69 8.89 40.60 -17.34
N SER A 70 8.19 40.26 -18.43
CA SER A 70 6.75 40.05 -18.42
C SER A 70 6.31 39.04 -19.48
N PHE A 71 5.34 38.22 -19.10
CA PHE A 71 4.55 37.35 -19.96
C PHE A 71 3.09 37.76 -19.85
N SER A 72 2.42 37.87 -20.98
CA SER A 72 0.96 38.02 -21.03
C SER A 72 0.39 37.33 -22.26
N GLY A 73 -0.88 36.93 -22.16
CA GLY A 73 -1.57 36.21 -23.22
C GLY A 73 -2.92 35.71 -22.77
N ASP A 74 -3.64 35.04 -23.69
CA ASP A 74 -4.98 34.50 -23.47
C ASP A 74 -5.05 32.99 -23.77
N ASN A 75 -3.90 32.35 -23.97
CA ASN A 75 -3.76 30.96 -24.42
C ASN A 75 -3.54 29.93 -23.29
N LEU A 76 -3.68 30.34 -22.01
CA LEU A 76 -3.64 29.39 -20.90
C LEU A 76 -5.02 28.76 -20.64
N PRO A 77 -5.11 27.56 -20.07
CA PRO A 77 -6.36 26.99 -19.59
C PRO A 77 -7.02 27.83 -18.49
N SER A 78 -8.35 27.78 -18.41
CA SER A 78 -9.11 28.40 -17.33
C SER A 78 -8.99 27.65 -16.00
N GLU A 79 -8.64 26.36 -16.05
CA GLU A 79 -8.33 25.57 -14.87
C GLU A 79 -6.90 25.84 -14.38
N ASN A 80 -6.68 25.65 -13.09
CA ASN A 80 -5.35 25.78 -12.52
C ASN A 80 -4.43 24.68 -13.07
N LYS A 81 -3.23 25.10 -13.47
CA LYS A 81 -2.11 24.22 -13.83
C LYS A 81 -0.86 24.61 -13.06
N ILE A 82 0.11 23.71 -13.10
CA ILE A 82 1.46 23.96 -12.59
C ILE A 82 2.25 24.65 -13.70
N TYR A 83 2.78 25.82 -13.38
CA TYR A 83 3.66 26.58 -14.26
C TYR A 83 5.02 26.74 -13.63
N ARG A 84 6.01 26.95 -14.50
CA ARG A 84 7.37 27.30 -14.12
C ARG A 84 7.83 28.52 -14.87
N ILE A 85 8.46 29.43 -14.14
CA ILE A 85 9.33 30.43 -14.74
C ILE A 85 10.77 30.06 -14.38
N HIS A 86 11.63 30.00 -15.37
CA HIS A 86 13.06 29.79 -15.17
C HIS A 86 13.87 30.72 -16.07
N VAL A 87 15.06 31.08 -15.59
CA VAL A 87 16.06 31.79 -16.39
C VAL A 87 17.16 30.82 -16.77
N ASP A 88 17.56 30.85 -18.03
CA ASP A 88 18.62 30.02 -18.57
C ASP A 88 19.76 30.91 -19.08
N THR A 89 20.95 30.65 -18.53
CA THR A 89 22.22 31.29 -18.89
C THR A 89 23.24 30.25 -19.39
N CYS A 90 22.81 29.00 -19.64
CA CYS A 90 23.67 27.95 -20.17
C CYS A 90 24.02 28.22 -21.67
N ASP A 91 25.28 28.00 -22.06
CA ASP A 91 25.77 28.21 -23.45
C ASP A 91 25.09 27.25 -24.45
N GLU A 92 24.84 27.70 -25.69
CA GLU A 92 24.08 26.94 -26.72
C GLU A 92 24.63 25.55 -27.03
N GLU A 93 25.94 25.31 -26.87
CA GLU A 93 26.55 23.98 -27.06
C GLU A 93 26.22 23.00 -25.91
N ASP A 94 26.08 23.52 -24.69
CA ASP A 94 25.73 22.73 -23.50
C ASP A 94 24.21 22.50 -23.39
N GLN A 95 23.39 23.35 -24.02
CA GLN A 95 21.93 23.28 -23.97
C GLN A 95 21.39 21.92 -24.45
N ASN A 96 21.91 21.34 -25.54
CA ASN A 96 21.35 20.10 -26.09
C ASN A 96 21.52 18.89 -25.16
N THR A 97 22.59 18.84 -24.37
CA THR A 97 22.87 17.69 -23.49
C THR A 97 22.31 17.92 -22.08
N ALA A 98 22.45 19.13 -21.56
CA ALA A 98 21.96 19.52 -20.23
C ALA A 98 20.43 19.58 -20.15
N HIS A 99 19.74 20.01 -21.23
CA HIS A 99 18.27 20.06 -21.26
C HIS A 99 17.65 18.68 -21.50
N PHE A 100 18.40 17.74 -22.11
CA PHE A 100 17.95 16.36 -22.22
C PHE A 100 17.95 15.64 -20.86
N THR A 101 18.91 15.95 -19.99
CA THR A 101 19.00 15.39 -18.63
C THR A 101 18.24 16.21 -17.58
N GLY A 102 17.74 17.39 -17.95
CA GLY A 102 17.04 18.32 -17.05
C GLY A 102 17.95 18.98 -16.01
N GLN A 103 19.26 19.06 -16.23
CA GLN A 103 20.23 19.60 -15.27
C GLN A 103 21.04 20.76 -15.88
N CYS A 104 20.63 22.01 -15.63
CA CYS A 104 21.47 23.21 -15.87
C CYS A 104 21.88 23.78 -14.49
N LEU A 105 23.19 23.82 -14.20
CA LEU A 105 23.72 24.29 -12.90
C LEU A 105 23.46 25.78 -12.66
N ASN A 106 23.28 26.56 -13.74
CA ASN A 106 23.10 28.01 -13.69
C ASN A 106 21.65 28.45 -13.90
N SER A 107 20.68 27.53 -13.93
CA SER A 107 19.27 27.88 -14.04
C SER A 107 18.65 28.11 -12.67
N LYS A 108 18.03 29.28 -12.45
CA LYS A 108 17.12 29.52 -11.32
C LYS A 108 15.67 29.37 -11.80
N GLU A 109 14.84 28.75 -10.98
CA GLU A 109 13.44 28.48 -11.32
C GLU A 109 12.48 28.75 -10.15
N VAL A 110 11.23 29.07 -10.48
CA VAL A 110 10.11 29.09 -9.55
C VAL A 110 8.92 28.37 -10.17
N ASN A 111 8.35 27.45 -9.40
CA ASN A 111 7.11 26.79 -9.72
C ASN A 111 5.95 27.49 -9.01
N PHE A 112 4.80 27.61 -9.67
CA PHE A 112 3.58 28.18 -9.09
C PHE A 112 2.32 27.57 -9.71
N ILE A 113 1.19 27.76 -9.03
CA ILE A 113 -0.13 27.38 -9.54
C ILE A 113 -0.80 28.63 -10.11
N ALA A 114 -1.27 28.55 -11.35
CA ALA A 114 -2.01 29.65 -11.97
C ALA A 114 -3.02 29.16 -13.01
N ASN A 115 -3.85 30.07 -13.53
CA ASN A 115 -4.70 29.88 -14.70
C ASN A 115 -4.71 31.15 -15.59
N ASN A 116 -5.49 31.14 -16.67
CA ASN A 116 -5.56 32.24 -17.64
C ASN A 116 -6.11 33.58 -17.11
N SER A 117 -6.65 33.62 -15.89
CA SER A 117 -7.17 34.83 -15.25
C SER A 117 -6.26 35.37 -14.15
N ASP A 118 -5.15 34.69 -13.86
CA ASP A 118 -4.26 35.06 -12.77
C ASP A 118 -3.24 36.12 -13.18
N THR A 119 -2.93 36.99 -12.22
CA THR A 119 -1.85 37.97 -12.29
C THR A 119 -0.83 37.67 -11.21
N LEU A 120 0.44 37.57 -11.58
CA LEU A 120 1.53 37.17 -10.70
C LEU A 120 2.75 38.06 -10.87
N MET A 121 3.37 38.41 -9.75
CA MET A 121 4.61 39.17 -9.70
C MET A 121 5.66 38.42 -8.88
N LEU A 122 6.88 38.35 -9.41
CA LEU A 122 8.07 37.76 -8.78
C LEU A 122 9.06 38.88 -8.41
N PRO A 123 8.83 39.62 -7.31
CA PRO A 123 9.80 40.59 -6.83
C PRO A 123 11.01 39.88 -6.22
N PHE A 124 12.12 40.61 -6.05
CA PHE A 124 13.22 40.17 -5.22
C PHE A 124 12.77 39.92 -3.77
N SER A 125 13.46 38.99 -3.10
CA SER A 125 13.34 38.78 -1.65
C SER A 125 13.94 39.97 -0.89
N PHE A 126 13.89 39.91 0.45
CA PHE A 126 14.56 40.91 1.28
C PHE A 126 16.10 40.87 1.14
N ASP A 127 16.64 39.70 0.79
CA ASP A 127 18.08 39.46 0.60
C ASP A 127 18.49 39.57 -0.88
N ASP A 128 17.70 40.31 -1.68
CA ASP A 128 17.90 40.52 -3.12
C ASP A 128 17.94 39.22 -3.96
N GLU A 129 17.33 38.14 -3.47
CA GLU A 129 17.25 36.87 -4.21
C GLU A 129 16.05 36.86 -5.16
N MET A 130 16.28 36.55 -6.44
CA MET A 130 15.19 36.35 -7.41
C MET A 130 14.39 35.08 -7.08
N PHE A 131 13.12 35.04 -7.49
CA PHE A 131 12.29 33.82 -7.47
C PHE A 131 11.96 33.22 -6.08
N CYS A 132 12.43 33.83 -4.99
CA CYS A 132 12.13 33.42 -3.62
C CYS A 132 10.78 33.96 -3.10
N ARG A 133 10.07 34.78 -3.88
CA ARG A 133 8.78 35.37 -3.50
C ARG A 133 7.82 35.43 -4.68
N VAL A 134 6.59 34.99 -4.44
CA VAL A 134 5.47 35.09 -5.39
C VAL A 134 4.40 36.00 -4.77
N VAL A 135 3.95 36.98 -5.54
CA VAL A 135 2.89 37.91 -5.17
C VAL A 135 1.77 37.76 -6.19
N SER A 136 0.64 37.21 -5.76
CA SER A 136 -0.53 36.97 -6.60
C SER A 136 -1.81 37.24 -5.82
N LYS A 137 -2.90 37.55 -6.54
CA LYS A 137 -4.26 37.55 -5.97
C LYS A 137 -4.73 36.12 -5.66
N ASN A 138 -4.21 35.14 -6.37
CA ASN A 138 -4.45 33.73 -6.12
C ASN A 138 -3.50 33.25 -5.01
N GLU A 139 -4.01 33.08 -3.80
CA GLU A 139 -3.23 32.64 -2.63
C GLU A 139 -2.51 31.30 -2.86
N LYS A 140 -3.03 30.47 -3.78
CA LYS A 140 -2.48 29.15 -4.11
C LYS A 140 -1.21 29.24 -4.96
N ALA A 141 -0.95 30.38 -5.59
CA ALA A 141 0.27 30.59 -6.37
C ALA A 141 1.54 30.42 -5.51
N ASN A 142 1.45 30.71 -4.21
CA ASN A 142 2.55 30.64 -3.27
C ASN A 142 2.72 29.25 -2.62
N ALA A 143 1.85 28.29 -2.94
CA ALA A 143 1.81 27.00 -2.27
C ALA A 143 3.14 26.24 -2.36
N PHE A 144 3.76 26.23 -3.55
CA PHE A 144 5.00 25.49 -3.77
C PHE A 144 6.19 26.10 -3.03
N LEU A 145 6.35 27.43 -3.04
CA LEU A 145 7.37 28.11 -2.22
C LEU A 145 7.23 27.78 -0.74
N LYS A 146 5.99 27.74 -0.24
CA LYS A 146 5.77 27.38 1.17
C LYS A 146 6.09 25.91 1.45
N ILE A 147 5.75 25.01 0.54
CA ILE A 147 6.10 23.59 0.63
C ILE A 147 7.63 23.42 0.59
N ASP A 148 8.35 24.14 -0.25
CA ASP A 148 9.81 24.06 -0.34
C ASP A 148 10.49 24.59 0.92
N SER A 149 9.95 25.66 1.52
CA SER A 149 10.35 26.10 2.86
C SER A 149 10.15 24.99 3.91
N LEU A 150 9.00 24.31 3.91
CA LEU A 150 8.75 23.19 4.83
C LEU A 150 9.67 21.98 4.56
N LYS A 151 10.00 21.70 3.30
CA LYS A 151 10.98 20.66 2.93
C LYS A 151 12.36 21.01 3.48
N HIS A 152 12.78 22.26 3.38
CA HIS A 152 14.06 22.72 3.91
C HIS A 152 14.13 22.56 5.44
N ASP A 153 13.09 23.01 6.16
CA ASP A 153 13.00 22.84 7.62
C ASP A 153 13.01 21.36 8.03
N MET A 154 12.35 20.52 7.24
CA MET A 154 12.38 19.08 7.41
C MET A 154 13.80 18.53 7.27
N ILE A 155 14.48 18.81 6.16
CA ILE A 155 15.85 18.35 5.90
C ILE A 155 16.79 18.76 7.05
N PHE A 156 16.67 20.01 7.52
CA PHE A 156 17.42 20.50 8.67
C PHE A 156 17.13 19.66 9.94
N ALA A 157 15.87 19.36 10.23
CA ALA A 157 15.49 18.52 11.38
C ALA A 157 16.02 17.08 11.31
N PHE A 158 16.14 16.50 10.11
CA PHE A 158 16.77 15.20 9.90
C PHE A 158 18.29 15.24 10.12
N GLY A 159 18.93 16.36 9.80
CA GLY A 159 20.37 16.58 10.02
C GLY A 159 20.77 16.63 11.50
N ALA A 160 19.88 17.12 12.36
CA ALA A 160 20.17 17.33 13.79
C ALA A 160 20.43 16.03 14.58
N TYR A 161 19.76 14.92 14.24
CA TYR A 161 19.95 13.63 14.94
C TYR A 161 19.84 12.43 13.98
N ARG A 162 20.87 11.57 13.96
CA ARG A 162 21.00 10.48 12.97
C ARG A 162 20.28 9.17 13.31
N SER A 163 19.72 9.03 14.52
CA SER A 163 19.15 7.75 14.97
C SER A 163 17.91 7.34 14.17
N GLU A 164 17.72 6.03 14.00
CA GLU A 164 16.56 5.47 13.29
C GLU A 164 15.23 5.85 13.97
N ALA A 165 15.20 5.85 15.30
CA ALA A 165 14.06 6.31 16.08
C ALA A 165 13.70 7.79 15.79
N ASN A 166 14.72 8.67 15.70
CA ASN A 166 14.51 10.07 15.34
C ASN A 166 13.99 10.21 13.91
N ARG A 167 14.52 9.42 12.96
CA ARG A 167 14.04 9.42 11.56
C ARG A 167 12.58 9.04 11.47
N LYS A 168 12.13 8.02 12.20
CA LYS A 168 10.72 7.59 12.19
C LYS A 168 9.79 8.67 12.74
N ILE A 169 10.16 9.29 13.88
CA ILE A 169 9.37 10.35 14.50
C ILE A 169 9.30 11.58 13.59
N ASN A 170 10.43 12.00 13.02
CA ASN A 170 10.47 13.15 12.12
C ASN A 170 9.72 12.90 10.82
N SER A 171 9.84 11.71 10.22
CA SER A 171 9.10 11.37 8.99
C SER A 171 7.60 11.51 9.24
N LYS A 172 7.09 10.93 10.33
CA LYS A 172 5.67 11.05 10.70
C LYS A 172 5.23 12.50 10.88
N LYS A 173 6.00 13.27 11.65
CA LYS A 173 5.70 14.69 11.90
C LYS A 173 5.63 15.49 10.60
N TRP A 174 6.64 15.38 9.76
CA TRP A 174 6.77 16.20 8.55
C TRP A 174 5.82 15.79 7.44
N PHE A 175 5.54 14.50 7.29
CA PHE A 175 4.46 14.04 6.40
C PHE A 175 3.12 14.64 6.83
N SER A 176 2.77 14.56 8.12
CA SER A 176 1.53 15.16 8.62
C SER A 176 1.46 16.67 8.38
N ILE A 177 2.56 17.40 8.55
CA ILE A 177 2.62 18.85 8.31
C ILE A 177 2.35 19.16 6.82
N LEU A 178 3.03 18.47 5.91
CA LEU A 178 2.89 18.67 4.47
C LEU A 178 1.48 18.30 3.98
N GLN A 179 0.96 17.15 4.44
CA GLN A 179 -0.39 16.69 4.11
C GLN A 179 -1.46 17.67 4.60
N GLN A 180 -1.37 18.13 5.85
CA GLN A 180 -2.32 19.10 6.42
C GLN A 180 -2.26 20.45 5.72
N TYR A 181 -1.06 20.94 5.42
CA TYR A 181 -0.88 22.19 4.69
C TYR A 181 -1.54 22.13 3.31
N GLY A 182 -1.29 21.06 2.55
CA GLY A 182 -1.89 20.87 1.23
C GLY A 182 -3.42 20.75 1.27
N GLU A 183 -3.96 20.00 2.24
CA GLU A 183 -5.41 19.84 2.40
C GLU A 183 -6.11 21.18 2.77
N GLN A 184 -5.51 21.99 3.63
CA GLN A 184 -6.04 23.30 4.04
C GLN A 184 -6.14 24.30 2.86
N LEU A 185 -5.28 24.18 1.85
CA LEU A 185 -5.32 25.03 0.66
C LEU A 185 -6.50 24.75 -0.28
N HIS A 186 -7.19 23.62 -0.11
CA HIS A 186 -8.24 23.15 -1.04
C HIS A 186 -7.72 23.16 -2.50
N GLU A 187 -6.46 22.79 -2.67
CA GLU A 187 -5.75 22.77 -3.94
C GLU A 187 -4.94 21.48 -4.11
N PRO A 188 -5.51 20.43 -4.74
CA PRO A 188 -4.86 19.13 -4.92
C PRO A 188 -3.53 19.16 -5.65
N LEU A 189 -3.25 20.19 -6.48
CA LEU A 189 -1.93 20.33 -7.11
C LEU A 189 -0.82 20.64 -6.08
N ALA A 190 -1.13 21.35 -4.99
CA ALA A 190 -0.20 21.57 -3.87
C ALA A 190 0.11 20.25 -3.13
N GLU A 191 -0.90 19.41 -2.98
CA GLU A 191 -0.77 18.08 -2.40
C GLU A 191 0.10 17.17 -3.28
N LEU A 192 -0.10 17.20 -4.61
CA LEU A 192 0.72 16.48 -5.58
C LEU A 192 2.19 16.89 -5.53
N TYR A 193 2.48 18.18 -5.33
CA TYR A 193 3.86 18.65 -5.21
C TYR A 193 4.58 18.07 -3.98
N SER A 194 3.86 17.95 -2.86
CA SER A 194 4.38 17.28 -1.67
C SER A 194 4.53 15.78 -1.91
N TYR A 195 3.52 15.15 -2.52
CA TYR A 195 3.51 13.75 -2.87
C TYR A 195 4.69 13.35 -3.76
N ALA A 196 4.94 14.11 -4.83
CA ALA A 196 6.03 13.88 -5.77
C ALA A 196 7.38 13.79 -5.05
N PHE A 197 7.57 14.60 -4.02
CA PHE A 197 8.80 14.63 -3.24
C PHE A 197 8.97 13.41 -2.32
N PHE A 198 7.96 13.01 -1.56
CA PHE A 198 8.14 11.92 -0.58
C PHE A 198 7.89 10.52 -1.13
N SER A 199 7.17 10.38 -2.25
CA SER A 199 6.92 9.10 -2.91
C SER A 199 8.00 8.71 -3.92
N ASP A 200 8.94 9.61 -4.23
CA ASP A 200 10.07 9.30 -5.10
C ASP A 200 10.94 8.18 -4.52
N ARG A 201 11.09 7.09 -5.31
CA ARG A 201 11.81 5.87 -4.94
C ARG A 201 13.30 6.10 -4.68
N ALA A 202 13.88 7.16 -5.23
CA ALA A 202 15.27 7.52 -4.97
C ALA A 202 15.47 8.14 -3.58
N GLN A 203 14.41 8.66 -2.96
CA GLN A 203 14.50 9.39 -1.69
C GLN A 203 14.46 8.47 -0.47
N PRO A 204 15.22 8.77 0.60
CA PRO A 204 15.16 8.02 1.86
C PRO A 204 13.76 7.98 2.50
N LEU A 205 12.90 8.95 2.18
CA LEU A 205 11.55 9.08 2.72
C LEU A 205 10.55 8.08 2.10
N HIS A 206 10.86 7.48 0.95
CA HIS A 206 9.99 6.54 0.26
C HIS A 206 9.58 5.36 1.15
N ALA A 207 10.52 4.84 1.95
CA ALA A 207 10.25 3.75 2.87
C ALA A 207 9.17 4.11 3.91
N TYR A 208 9.17 5.36 4.40
CA TYR A 208 8.14 5.84 5.31
C TYR A 208 6.81 6.05 4.59
N TYR A 209 6.83 6.61 3.37
CA TYR A 209 5.64 6.74 2.52
C TYR A 209 4.92 5.40 2.33
N MET A 210 5.66 4.34 1.97
CA MET A 210 5.08 3.00 1.76
C MET A 210 4.45 2.41 3.02
N GLU A 211 4.98 2.74 4.20
CA GLU A 211 4.38 2.34 5.48
C GLU A 211 3.12 3.16 5.81
N ASP A 212 3.18 4.48 5.58
CA ASP A 212 2.07 5.40 5.80
C ASP A 212 0.87 5.05 4.89
N LEU A 213 1.13 4.70 3.63
CA LEU A 213 0.14 4.29 2.62
C LEU A 213 -0.71 3.07 3.06
N LYS A 214 -0.19 2.20 3.92
CA LYS A 214 -0.93 1.02 4.41
C LYS A 214 -2.16 1.38 5.23
N THR A 215 -2.13 2.52 5.92
CA THR A 215 -3.14 2.87 6.95
C THR A 215 -3.72 4.26 6.79
N ASN A 216 -3.00 5.20 6.18
CA ASN A 216 -3.40 6.58 6.06
C ASN A 216 -4.37 6.78 4.87
N PRO A 217 -5.64 7.20 5.09
CA PRO A 217 -6.61 7.44 4.03
C PRO A 217 -6.31 8.68 3.18
N TYR A 218 -5.31 9.49 3.57
CA TYR A 218 -4.91 10.72 2.88
C TYR A 218 -4.76 10.52 1.37
N TYR A 219 -4.05 9.47 0.94
CA TYR A 219 -3.74 9.26 -0.47
C TYR A 219 -4.98 8.96 -1.33
N ASP A 220 -5.93 8.21 -0.79
CA ASP A 220 -7.22 7.96 -1.44
C ASP A 220 -8.09 9.21 -1.48
N ASN A 221 -8.05 10.01 -0.41
CA ASN A 221 -8.79 11.25 -0.35
C ASN A 221 -8.21 12.29 -1.32
N LEU A 222 -6.89 12.35 -1.48
CA LEU A 222 -6.24 13.14 -2.52
C LEU A 222 -6.69 12.71 -3.91
N LEU A 223 -6.75 11.41 -4.21
CA LEU A 223 -7.26 10.92 -5.50
C LEU A 223 -8.70 11.38 -5.73
N LYS A 224 -9.57 11.32 -4.72
CA LYS A 224 -10.95 11.81 -4.82
C LYS A 224 -11.00 13.31 -5.14
N ARG A 225 -10.22 14.13 -4.44
CA ARG A 225 -10.15 15.57 -4.68
C ARG A 225 -9.60 15.91 -6.07
N LEU A 226 -8.62 15.14 -6.56
CA LEU A 226 -8.09 15.26 -7.92
C LEU A 226 -9.15 14.93 -8.96
N ILE A 227 -9.89 13.81 -8.81
CA ILE A 227 -10.98 13.44 -9.71
C ILE A 227 -12.09 14.49 -9.70
N GLU A 228 -12.43 15.04 -8.53
CA GLU A 228 -13.48 16.05 -8.41
C GLU A 228 -13.09 17.37 -9.11
N LYS A 229 -11.85 17.81 -8.94
CA LYS A 229 -11.41 19.14 -9.39
C LYS A 229 -10.73 19.14 -10.76
N TYR A 230 -10.02 18.08 -11.12
CA TYR A 230 -9.23 17.95 -12.34
C TYR A 230 -9.47 16.59 -13.06
N PRO A 231 -10.72 16.18 -13.32
CA PRO A 231 -11.09 14.82 -13.73
C PRO A 231 -10.37 14.30 -14.98
N ASN A 232 -10.06 15.18 -15.93
CA ASN A 232 -9.46 14.83 -17.23
C ASN A 232 -8.00 15.30 -17.35
N SER A 233 -7.36 15.63 -16.23
CA SER A 233 -5.97 16.09 -16.22
C SER A 233 -4.99 14.92 -16.26
N THR A 234 -3.82 15.15 -16.86
CA THR A 234 -2.67 14.23 -16.80
C THR A 234 -2.27 13.95 -15.35
N TYR A 235 -2.36 14.96 -14.48
CA TYR A 235 -2.07 14.84 -13.05
C TYR A 235 -2.92 13.76 -12.37
N THR A 236 -4.21 13.72 -12.67
CA THR A 236 -5.14 12.79 -12.01
C THR A 236 -4.91 11.37 -12.46
N GLU A 237 -4.71 11.15 -13.77
CA GLU A 237 -4.43 9.82 -14.30
C GLU A 237 -3.06 9.31 -13.85
N GLN A 238 -2.02 10.15 -13.91
CA GLN A 238 -0.69 9.79 -13.41
C GLN A 238 -0.73 9.38 -11.93
N TYR A 239 -1.37 10.19 -11.09
CA TYR A 239 -1.48 9.88 -9.66
C TYR A 239 -2.30 8.61 -9.39
N ARG A 240 -3.38 8.40 -10.15
CA ARG A 240 -4.22 7.18 -10.06
C ARG A 240 -3.38 5.93 -10.34
N GLU A 241 -2.59 5.95 -11.42
CA GLU A 241 -1.76 4.82 -11.85
C GLU A 241 -0.63 4.54 -10.85
N GLU A 242 0.09 5.58 -10.42
CA GLU A 242 1.16 5.45 -9.43
C GLU A 242 0.63 4.89 -8.10
N LEU A 243 -0.49 5.45 -7.58
CA LEU A 243 -1.10 5.00 -6.34
C LEU A 243 -1.60 3.55 -6.44
N ALA A 244 -2.21 3.16 -7.57
CA ALA A 244 -2.67 1.79 -7.79
C ALA A 244 -1.50 0.80 -7.82
N SER A 245 -0.40 1.15 -8.48
CA SER A 245 0.83 0.37 -8.50
C SER A 245 1.40 0.16 -7.09
N ASP A 246 1.55 1.24 -6.31
CA ASP A 246 2.15 1.15 -4.98
C ASP A 246 1.26 0.35 -4.00
N LYS A 247 -0.07 0.48 -4.13
CA LYS A 247 -1.02 -0.35 -3.37
C LYS A 247 -0.96 -1.82 -3.74
N TYR A 248 -0.78 -2.13 -5.02
CA TYR A 248 -0.58 -3.51 -5.46
C TYR A 248 0.70 -4.11 -4.86
N LEU A 249 1.80 -3.35 -4.86
CA LEU A 249 3.05 -3.77 -4.23
C LEU A 249 2.85 -4.06 -2.74
N ILE A 250 2.18 -3.18 -1.99
CA ILE A 250 1.85 -3.40 -0.58
C ILE A 250 1.02 -4.67 -0.38
N ALA A 251 -0.04 -4.86 -1.18
CA ALA A 251 -0.93 -6.02 -1.07
C ALA A 251 -0.24 -7.35 -1.41
N SER A 252 0.78 -7.32 -2.28
CA SER A 252 1.57 -8.49 -2.67
C SER A 252 2.50 -8.98 -1.56
N ILE A 253 2.87 -8.11 -0.61
CA ILE A 253 3.68 -8.43 0.56
C ILE A 253 2.75 -9.03 1.64
N LYS A 254 2.41 -10.33 1.51
CA LYS A 254 1.75 -11.07 2.58
C LYS A 254 2.72 -11.27 3.75
N PRO A 255 2.28 -11.16 5.02
CA PRO A 255 3.12 -11.54 6.14
C PRO A 255 3.49 -13.03 6.02
N ASP A 256 4.72 -13.38 6.39
CA ASP A 256 5.29 -14.75 6.41
C ASP A 256 4.59 -15.64 7.46
N GLY A 257 3.27 -15.76 7.37
CA GLY A 257 2.48 -16.71 8.13
C GLY A 257 2.38 -18.01 7.37
N LEU A 258 2.60 -19.13 8.05
CA LEU A 258 2.29 -20.45 7.49
C LEU A 258 0.80 -20.44 7.09
N PRO A 259 0.46 -20.89 5.87
CA PRO A 259 -0.91 -20.89 5.42
C PRO A 259 -1.77 -21.79 6.31
N TRP A 260 -3.05 -21.44 6.48
CA TRP A 260 -3.96 -22.09 7.44
C TRP A 260 -4.01 -23.62 7.33
N TRP A 261 -3.82 -24.17 6.13
CA TRP A 261 -3.81 -25.62 5.87
C TRP A 261 -2.64 -26.35 6.53
N VAL A 262 -1.53 -25.66 6.84
CA VAL A 262 -0.41 -26.22 7.59
C VAL A 262 -0.82 -26.49 9.05
N TYR A 263 -1.59 -25.59 9.67
CA TYR A 263 -2.15 -25.83 11.00
C TYR A 263 -3.16 -26.98 10.99
N LEU A 264 -3.93 -27.13 9.89
CA LEU A 264 -4.81 -28.28 9.69
C LEU A 264 -4.00 -29.59 9.63
N LEU A 265 -2.87 -29.60 8.92
CA LEU A 265 -1.97 -30.76 8.88
C LEU A 265 -1.41 -31.11 10.28
N PHE A 266 -0.98 -30.12 11.06
CA PHE A 266 -0.54 -30.36 12.44
C PHE A 266 -1.68 -30.92 13.31
N ALA A 267 -2.92 -30.47 13.13
CA ALA A 267 -4.07 -31.01 13.83
C ALA A 267 -4.35 -32.48 13.44
N ILE A 268 -4.22 -32.83 12.16
CA ILE A 268 -4.39 -34.22 11.69
C ILE A 268 -3.28 -35.13 12.22
N ILE A 269 -2.02 -34.67 12.20
CA ILE A 269 -0.87 -35.44 12.72
C ILE A 269 -1.02 -35.67 14.22
N THR A 270 -1.38 -34.63 14.99
CA THR A 270 -1.60 -34.78 16.43
C THR A 270 -2.74 -35.74 16.73
N LEU A 271 -3.88 -35.64 16.03
CA LEU A 271 -5.00 -36.57 16.17
C LEU A 271 -4.59 -38.02 15.83
N SER A 272 -3.78 -38.22 14.78
CA SER A 272 -3.26 -39.53 14.40
C SER A 272 -2.34 -40.13 15.47
N ILE A 273 -1.42 -39.32 16.03
CA ILE A 273 -0.52 -39.74 17.11
C ILE A 273 -1.32 -40.13 18.36
N PHE A 274 -2.26 -39.28 18.79
CA PHE A 274 -3.12 -39.58 19.95
C PHE A 274 -3.98 -40.83 19.73
N GLY A 275 -4.55 -40.99 18.54
CA GLY A 275 -5.29 -42.18 18.16
C GLY A 275 -4.43 -43.45 18.26
N ASN A 276 -3.25 -43.44 17.65
CA ASN A 276 -2.33 -44.57 17.69
C ASN A 276 -1.84 -44.89 19.11
N LEU A 277 -1.53 -43.88 19.93
CA LEU A 277 -1.16 -44.08 21.34
C LEU A 277 -2.31 -44.71 22.15
N TYR A 278 -3.55 -44.25 21.93
CA TYR A 278 -4.73 -44.81 22.57
C TYR A 278 -4.92 -46.29 22.19
N PHE A 279 -4.90 -46.62 20.88
CA PHE A 279 -5.03 -48.01 20.42
C PHE A 279 -3.91 -48.91 20.94
N TYR A 280 -2.67 -48.44 20.92
CA TYR A 280 -1.53 -49.17 21.47
C TYR A 280 -1.69 -49.46 22.97
N SER A 281 -2.15 -48.48 23.75
CA SER A 281 -2.41 -48.67 25.18
C SER A 281 -3.52 -49.70 25.45
N LYS A 282 -4.57 -49.71 24.62
CA LYS A 282 -5.68 -50.67 24.71
C LYS A 282 -5.23 -52.09 24.38
N LEU A 283 -4.45 -52.26 23.31
CA LEU A 283 -3.87 -53.56 22.92
C LEU A 283 -2.94 -54.10 24.01
N LYS A 284 -2.06 -53.25 24.56
CA LYS A 284 -1.14 -53.64 25.65
C LYS A 284 -1.90 -54.04 26.92
N LYS A 285 -3.03 -53.40 27.22
CA LYS A 285 -3.89 -53.77 28.36
C LYS A 285 -4.56 -55.13 28.14
N MET A 286 -5.05 -55.42 26.93
CA MET A 286 -5.64 -56.71 26.58
C MET A 286 -4.60 -57.84 26.65
N ALA A 287 -3.41 -57.64 26.10
CA ALA A 287 -2.31 -58.62 26.14
C ALA A 287 -1.88 -58.98 27.57
N ARG A 288 -1.99 -58.06 28.54
CA ARG A 288 -1.70 -58.35 29.97
C ARG A 288 -2.82 -59.11 30.69
N LEU A 289 -4.06 -59.01 30.23
CA LEU A 289 -5.22 -59.63 30.89
C LEU A 289 -5.33 -61.13 30.58
N ILE A 290 -4.81 -61.58 29.43
CA ILE A 290 -4.84 -62.98 29.01
C ILE A 290 -4.04 -63.88 29.97
N PRO A 291 -2.74 -63.64 30.24
CA PRO A 291 -1.97 -64.47 31.17
C PRO A 291 -2.52 -64.41 32.61
N ALA A 292 -3.01 -63.25 33.06
CA ALA A 292 -3.63 -63.11 34.39
C ALA A 292 -4.92 -63.93 34.53
N LYS A 293 -5.71 -64.07 33.45
CA LYS A 293 -6.91 -64.91 33.45
C LYS A 293 -6.57 -66.40 33.42
N GLU A 294 -5.53 -66.80 32.70
CA GLU A 294 -5.05 -68.19 32.70
C GLU A 294 -4.58 -68.68 34.08
N GLU A 295 -3.94 -67.80 34.85
CA GLU A 295 -3.52 -68.11 36.22
C GLU A 295 -4.71 -68.44 37.14
N SER A 296 -5.90 -67.87 36.88
CA SER A 296 -7.12 -68.11 37.66
C SER A 296 -7.85 -69.43 37.35
N LEU A 297 -7.37 -70.19 36.36
CA LEU A 297 -7.94 -71.49 35.98
C LEU A 297 -7.45 -72.59 36.92
N SER A 298 -8.36 -73.48 37.31
CA SER A 298 -8.03 -74.70 38.02
C SER A 298 -7.26 -75.67 37.11
N SER A 299 -6.59 -76.66 37.71
CA SER A 299 -5.84 -77.68 36.98
C SER A 299 -6.70 -78.44 35.95
N GLN A 300 -7.97 -78.72 36.26
CA GLN A 300 -8.89 -79.37 35.32
C GLN A 300 -9.35 -78.44 34.21
N GLU A 301 -9.61 -77.16 34.50
CA GLU A 301 -9.96 -76.16 33.48
C GLU A 301 -8.79 -75.89 32.51
N LYS A 302 -7.54 -75.89 33.00
CA LYS A 302 -6.34 -75.79 32.15
C LYS A 302 -6.19 -76.98 31.20
N LYS A 303 -6.46 -78.20 31.68
CA LYS A 303 -6.48 -79.41 30.83
C LYS A 303 -7.56 -79.33 29.76
N VAL A 304 -8.78 -78.94 30.14
CA VAL A 304 -9.87 -78.72 29.18
C VAL A 304 -9.50 -77.64 28.16
N LEU A 305 -8.89 -76.53 28.59
CA LEU A 305 -8.43 -75.48 27.70
C LEU A 305 -7.42 -75.98 26.66
N ALA A 306 -6.38 -76.71 27.10
CA ALA A 306 -5.37 -77.28 26.20
C ALA A 306 -6.00 -78.18 25.13
N LEU A 307 -6.88 -79.09 25.54
CA LEU A 307 -7.59 -79.98 24.60
C LEU A 307 -8.57 -79.23 23.69
N ILE A 308 -9.12 -78.09 24.14
CA ILE A 308 -9.93 -77.22 23.28
C ILE A 308 -9.09 -76.62 22.14
N LEU A 309 -7.88 -76.15 22.46
CA LEU A 309 -6.92 -75.56 21.53
C LEU A 309 -6.38 -76.59 20.53
N GLU A 310 -6.30 -77.86 20.94
CA GLU A 310 -6.01 -79.00 20.06
C GLU A 310 -7.19 -79.43 19.16
N ASN A 311 -8.29 -78.68 19.16
CA ASN A 311 -9.51 -78.95 18.40
C ASN A 311 -10.28 -80.24 18.78
N LYS A 312 -10.07 -80.80 19.99
CA LYS A 312 -10.78 -82.01 20.45
C LYS A 312 -12.25 -81.75 20.78
N SER A 313 -13.17 -82.56 20.27
CA SER A 313 -14.59 -82.49 20.62
C SER A 313 -14.84 -82.79 22.12
N ASN A 314 -15.97 -82.33 22.67
CA ASN A 314 -16.29 -82.59 24.08
C ASN A 314 -16.35 -84.10 24.42
N LYS A 315 -16.62 -84.96 23.43
CA LYS A 315 -16.57 -86.43 23.58
C LYS A 315 -15.14 -86.92 23.72
N GLU A 316 -14.24 -86.46 22.86
CA GLU A 316 -12.81 -86.80 22.91
C GLU A 316 -12.16 -86.29 24.20
N ILE A 317 -12.49 -85.07 24.62
CA ILE A 317 -12.03 -84.48 25.90
C ILE A 317 -12.48 -85.36 27.09
N ALA A 318 -13.72 -85.84 27.07
CA ALA A 318 -14.24 -86.70 28.13
C ALA A 318 -13.50 -88.03 28.22
N SER A 319 -13.20 -88.63 27.06
CA SER A 319 -12.40 -89.85 26.95
C SER A 319 -10.97 -89.65 27.45
N GLU A 320 -10.32 -88.55 27.07
CA GLU A 320 -8.92 -88.28 27.39
C GLU A 320 -8.71 -87.88 28.86
N MET A 321 -9.71 -87.23 29.47
CA MET A 321 -9.69 -86.88 30.89
C MET A 321 -10.28 -87.98 31.80
N PHE A 322 -10.79 -89.08 31.25
CA PHE A 322 -11.49 -90.16 31.96
C PHE A 322 -12.66 -89.67 32.84
N VAL A 323 -13.48 -88.76 32.32
CA VAL A 323 -14.65 -88.19 33.02
C VAL A 323 -15.91 -88.25 32.17
N SER A 324 -17.07 -88.00 32.76
CA SER A 324 -18.33 -87.96 32.02
C SER A 324 -18.46 -86.71 31.12
N LEU A 325 -19.26 -86.80 30.07
CA LEU A 325 -19.53 -85.68 29.17
C LEU A 325 -20.23 -84.50 29.88
N SER A 326 -21.01 -84.75 30.93
CA SER A 326 -21.61 -83.68 31.76
C SER A 326 -20.54 -82.97 32.60
N THR A 327 -19.56 -83.71 33.13
CA THR A 327 -18.40 -83.15 33.85
C THR A 327 -17.57 -82.23 32.94
N VAL A 328 -17.29 -82.64 31.71
CA VAL A 328 -16.61 -81.79 30.70
C VAL A 328 -17.42 -80.52 30.42
N LYS A 329 -18.73 -80.63 30.21
CA LYS A 329 -19.60 -79.45 29.99
C LYS A 329 -19.54 -78.47 31.17
N SER A 330 -19.50 -78.97 32.41
CA SER A 330 -19.36 -78.13 33.60
C SER A 330 -18.00 -77.42 33.66
N HIS A 331 -16.90 -78.14 33.38
CA HIS A 331 -15.57 -77.52 33.31
C HIS A 331 -15.47 -76.48 32.19
N ILE A 332 -16.06 -76.73 31.01
CA ILE A 332 -16.13 -75.78 29.90
C ILE A 332 -16.94 -74.54 30.29
N ASN A 333 -18.09 -74.69 30.95
CA ASN A 333 -18.91 -73.55 31.38
C ASN A 333 -18.16 -72.67 32.40
N ASN A 334 -17.46 -73.29 33.36
CA ASN A 334 -16.68 -72.55 34.34
C ASN A 334 -15.44 -71.88 33.70
N LEU A 335 -14.78 -72.56 32.77
CA LEU A 335 -13.71 -72.01 31.94
C LEU A 335 -14.19 -70.77 31.16
N TYR A 336 -15.35 -70.85 30.49
CA TYR A 336 -15.92 -69.75 29.72
C TYR A 336 -16.24 -68.54 30.60
N LYS A 337 -16.83 -68.78 31.77
CA LYS A 337 -17.10 -67.71 32.76
C LYS A 337 -15.82 -67.04 33.23
N LYS A 338 -14.76 -67.81 33.54
CA LYS A 338 -13.48 -67.26 34.02
C LYS A 338 -12.71 -66.51 32.94
N LEU A 339 -12.75 -66.99 31.69
CA LEU A 339 -12.14 -66.31 30.55
C LEU A 339 -12.98 -65.12 30.05
N ASN A 340 -14.25 -65.02 30.48
CA ASN A 340 -15.25 -64.06 30.02
C ASN A 340 -15.49 -64.16 28.51
N VAL A 341 -15.76 -65.38 28.06
CA VAL A 341 -16.05 -65.75 26.66
C VAL A 341 -17.33 -66.57 26.62
N THR A 342 -17.99 -66.63 25.46
CA THR A 342 -19.31 -67.26 25.33
C THR A 342 -19.32 -68.46 24.40
N SER A 343 -18.31 -68.58 23.54
CA SER A 343 -18.21 -69.64 22.56
C SER A 343 -16.86 -70.34 22.56
N ARG A 344 -16.83 -71.55 22.00
CA ARG A 344 -15.59 -72.28 21.77
C ARG A 344 -14.65 -71.55 20.81
N GLU A 345 -15.24 -70.83 19.85
CA GLU A 345 -14.49 -70.04 18.88
C GLU A 345 -13.87 -68.79 19.52
N ASP A 346 -14.57 -68.16 20.46
CA ASP A 346 -14.04 -67.05 21.26
C ASP A 346 -12.81 -67.47 22.06
N VAL A 347 -12.81 -68.69 22.61
CA VAL A 347 -11.63 -69.26 23.28
C VAL A 347 -10.48 -69.38 22.29
N LYS A 348 -10.70 -69.98 21.11
CA LYS A 348 -9.64 -70.11 20.11
C LYS A 348 -9.11 -68.75 19.66
N ASN A 349 -9.99 -67.79 19.39
CA ASN A 349 -9.62 -66.42 18.99
C ASN A 349 -8.81 -65.68 20.06
N LEU A 350 -9.03 -66.00 21.34
CA LEU A 350 -8.24 -65.44 22.45
C LEU A 350 -6.78 -65.94 22.45
N TYR A 351 -6.54 -67.11 21.84
CA TYR A 351 -5.24 -67.82 21.86
C TYR A 351 -4.59 -68.00 20.48
N SER A 352 -5.29 -67.65 19.40
CA SER A 352 -4.73 -67.54 18.05
C SER A 352 -4.09 -66.17 17.90
N ASN A 353 -2.75 -66.12 17.85
CA ASN A 353 -2.02 -64.92 17.44
C ASN A 353 -2.29 -64.58 15.97
#